data_AF-A0A364JTK2-F1
#
_entry.id   AF-A0A364JTK2-F1
#
_cell.length_a   1.000
_cell.length_b   1.000
_cell.length_c   1.000
_cell.angle_alpha   90.00
_cell.angle_beta   90.00
_cell.angle_gamma   90.00
#
_symmetry.space_group_name_H-M   'P 1'
#
loop_
_entity.id
_entity.type
_entity.pdbx_description
1 polymer ?
#
loop_
_entity_poly.entity_id
_entity_poly.type
_entity_poly.pdbx_seq_one_letter_code
_entity_poly.pdbx_strand_id
1 'polypeptide(L)'
;MAVRPFDEIFRDFVINGLPASGPHHPEKKDIRDSLNALVAGPFPDNRVIKLNNANEGTENNIVVSASVEIPTAVYQVLYILNVTQENTGPVTISGAINRKLVTNTNEPVPAGYLKPGMAVLCVDTGSELRMLSYGDAEAIQDAAEAAASRAEDAAALAESAAGGLLSNFDSVASVEASNIPAPVNYIRTAGYYAAGDGGGALYKRVASEPSHAGKVQSADGAWWELTGWQSDVKKFNVITTPSDSTLALQRAVNYAVENGGSIPVSTETLYITEPIIIKPTKTVPEDILSSDVHFKDYRAIDIFGSARHKIKAAPGFVGGELLRFTYNDTISTQAPMWSQVSGIVLDGSDLVDTAILLEWCMNVEIRRIGVIGTARGVRNIGYGVSNIERSAFRCSSAGVDFSEGGGDSWITKNDFYCPSGVPPFHRTDRLV
;
A
#
# COMPACT_ATOMS: atom_id res chain seq x y z
N MET A 1 -49.82 -79.70 -11.09
CA MET A 1 -48.73 -80.01 -10.13
C MET A 1 -48.89 -79.07 -8.96
N ALA A 2 -48.86 -79.57 -7.72
CA ALA A 2 -49.03 -78.73 -6.54
C ALA A 2 -47.64 -78.31 -6.01
N VAL A 3 -47.30 -77.03 -6.16
CA VAL A 3 -46.09 -76.45 -5.56
C VAL A 3 -46.30 -76.43 -4.05
N ARG A 4 -45.38 -77.04 -3.30
CA ARG A 4 -45.39 -77.01 -1.83
C ARG A 4 -44.26 -76.11 -1.33
N PRO A 5 -44.49 -75.31 -0.28
CA PRO A 5 -43.46 -74.45 0.26
C PRO A 5 -42.35 -75.29 0.92
N PHE A 6 -41.11 -74.78 0.91
CA PHE A 6 -39.91 -75.56 1.30
C PHE A 6 -39.95 -76.03 2.77
N ASP A 7 -40.67 -75.33 3.63
CA ASP A 7 -40.98 -75.65 5.02
C ASP A 7 -41.91 -76.86 5.19
N GLU A 8 -42.68 -77.22 4.15
CA GLU A 8 -43.41 -78.50 4.10
C GLU A 8 -42.53 -79.65 3.56
N ILE A 9 -41.58 -79.35 2.67
CA ILE A 9 -40.75 -80.35 1.99
C ILE A 9 -39.55 -80.78 2.86
N PHE A 10 -38.92 -79.85 3.58
CA PHE A 10 -37.72 -80.07 4.40
C PHE A 10 -38.00 -79.83 5.88
N ARG A 11 -38.95 -80.56 6.45
CA ARG A 11 -39.19 -80.51 7.90
C ARG A 11 -38.06 -81.20 8.66
N ASP A 12 -37.44 -80.47 9.59
CA ASP A 12 -36.43 -80.99 10.52
C ASP A 12 -37.08 -81.69 11.72
N PHE A 13 -36.53 -82.84 12.09
CA PHE A 13 -36.92 -83.64 13.26
C PHE A 13 -36.77 -82.85 14.56
N VAL A 14 -35.72 -82.03 14.68
CA VAL A 14 -35.36 -81.37 15.94
C VAL A 14 -36.36 -80.27 16.30
N ILE A 15 -36.89 -79.55 15.31
CA ILE A 15 -37.79 -78.40 15.55
C ILE A 15 -39.24 -78.85 15.69
N ASN A 16 -39.67 -79.89 14.97
CA ASN A 16 -41.09 -80.23 14.82
C ASN A 16 -41.50 -81.62 15.33
N GLY A 17 -40.56 -82.41 15.87
CA GLY A 17 -40.85 -83.69 16.53
C GLY A 17 -41.39 -84.80 15.63
N LEU A 18 -41.23 -84.71 14.31
CA LEU A 18 -41.75 -85.68 13.33
C LEU A 18 -40.61 -86.54 12.73
N PRO A 19 -40.60 -87.87 12.92
CA PRO A 19 -39.49 -88.75 12.51
C PRO A 19 -39.31 -88.81 10.99
N ALA A 20 -38.06 -88.70 10.55
CA ALA A 20 -37.66 -88.63 9.13
C ALA A 20 -37.83 -89.95 8.34
N SER A 21 -38.45 -90.98 8.92
CA SER A 21 -38.72 -92.25 8.23
C SER A 21 -40.18 -92.66 8.44
N GLY A 22 -40.98 -92.39 7.41
CA GLY A 22 -42.44 -92.56 7.31
C GLY A 22 -42.90 -92.09 5.92
N PRO A 23 -44.21 -91.94 5.63
CA PRO A 23 -44.80 -91.64 4.30
C PRO A 23 -44.36 -90.35 3.58
N HIS A 24 -43.28 -89.70 4.04
CA HIS A 24 -42.81 -88.39 3.63
C HIS A 24 -41.31 -88.43 3.25
N HIS A 25 -40.96 -89.33 2.34
CA HIS A 25 -39.76 -89.15 1.52
C HIS A 25 -40.08 -88.05 0.48
N PRO A 26 -39.52 -86.83 0.58
CA PRO A 26 -39.80 -85.81 -0.41
C PRO A 26 -39.34 -86.33 -1.77
N GLU A 27 -40.27 -86.51 -2.69
CA GLU A 27 -39.94 -87.02 -4.01
C GLU A 27 -39.04 -85.99 -4.70
N LYS A 28 -37.99 -86.45 -5.39
CA LYS A 28 -37.08 -85.57 -6.16
C LYS A 28 -37.84 -84.61 -7.08
N LYS A 29 -39.05 -84.98 -7.48
CA LYS A 29 -39.97 -84.18 -8.29
C LYS A 29 -40.51 -82.96 -7.53
N ASP A 30 -40.88 -83.07 -6.26
CA ASP A 30 -41.44 -81.96 -5.49
C ASP A 30 -40.38 -80.90 -5.17
N ILE A 31 -39.16 -81.34 -4.84
CA ILE A 31 -38.00 -80.44 -4.68
C ILE A 31 -37.71 -79.72 -6.01
N ARG A 32 -37.74 -80.45 -7.12
CA ARG A 32 -37.50 -79.89 -8.46
C ARG A 32 -38.59 -78.89 -8.86
N ASP A 33 -39.86 -79.20 -8.61
CA ASP A 33 -40.99 -78.35 -8.96
C ASP A 33 -40.98 -77.05 -8.13
N SER A 34 -40.68 -77.12 -6.83
CA SER A 34 -40.55 -75.92 -5.98
C SER A 34 -39.29 -75.11 -6.27
N LEU A 35 -38.16 -75.74 -6.62
CA LEU A 35 -36.96 -75.02 -7.06
C LEU A 35 -37.18 -74.35 -8.43
N ASN A 36 -37.84 -75.05 -9.36
CA ASN A 36 -38.22 -74.48 -10.66
C ASN A 36 -39.21 -73.32 -10.49
N ALA A 37 -40.13 -73.38 -9.53
CA ALA A 37 -41.02 -72.26 -9.23
C ALA A 37 -40.28 -71.05 -8.63
N LEU A 38 -39.21 -71.28 -7.86
CA LEU A 38 -38.37 -70.20 -7.33
C LEU A 38 -37.52 -69.57 -8.44
N VAL A 39 -36.91 -70.39 -9.30
CA VAL A 39 -36.10 -69.97 -10.45
C VAL A 39 -36.94 -69.32 -11.56
N ALA A 40 -38.19 -69.76 -11.73
CA ALA A 40 -39.16 -69.18 -12.66
C ALA A 40 -40.05 -68.09 -12.04
N GLY A 41 -39.86 -67.77 -10.76
CA GLY A 41 -40.48 -66.61 -10.13
C GLY A 41 -39.94 -65.31 -10.73
N PRO A 42 -40.67 -64.19 -10.63
CA PRO A 42 -40.24 -62.90 -11.18
C PRO A 42 -39.09 -62.36 -10.32
N PHE A 43 -37.88 -62.87 -10.53
CA PHE A 43 -36.70 -62.14 -10.11
C PHE A 43 -36.76 -60.78 -10.79
N PRO A 44 -36.59 -59.67 -10.04
CA PRO A 44 -36.44 -58.37 -10.66
C PRO A 44 -35.28 -58.49 -11.65
N ASP A 45 -35.59 -58.22 -12.93
CA ASP A 45 -34.63 -58.37 -14.00
C ASP A 45 -33.55 -57.28 -13.84
N ASN A 46 -32.48 -57.59 -13.11
CA ASN A 46 -31.40 -56.65 -12.82
C ASN A 46 -30.30 -56.67 -13.91
N ARG A 47 -30.65 -57.01 -15.15
CA ARG A 47 -29.70 -57.09 -16.26
C ARG A 47 -29.40 -55.71 -16.85
N VAL A 48 -28.20 -55.58 -17.41
CA VAL A 48 -27.85 -54.49 -18.33
C VAL A 48 -28.11 -54.98 -19.75
N ILE A 49 -29.00 -54.33 -20.48
CA ILE A 49 -29.33 -54.66 -21.87
C ILE A 49 -28.51 -53.77 -22.80
N LYS A 50 -27.80 -54.39 -23.73
CA LYS A 50 -27.07 -53.67 -24.78
C LYS A 50 -28.00 -53.31 -25.93
N LEU A 51 -28.11 -52.00 -26.20
CA LEU A 51 -28.72 -51.45 -27.39
C LEU A 51 -27.62 -51.20 -28.42
N ASN A 52 -27.54 -52.05 -29.45
CA ASN A 52 -26.53 -51.96 -30.49
C ASN A 52 -26.96 -50.93 -31.54
N ASN A 53 -26.22 -49.84 -31.64
CA ASN A 53 -26.34 -48.87 -32.73
C ASN A 53 -25.44 -49.30 -33.90
N ALA A 54 -26.06 -49.77 -34.99
CA ALA A 54 -25.40 -50.19 -36.23
C ALA A 54 -25.12 -49.03 -37.20
N ASN A 55 -25.28 -47.79 -36.75
CA ASN A 55 -25.09 -46.56 -37.53
C ASN A 55 -26.07 -46.41 -38.71
N GLU A 56 -27.30 -46.93 -38.57
CA GLU A 56 -28.36 -46.85 -39.58
C GLU A 56 -29.25 -45.59 -39.43
N GLY A 57 -29.03 -44.81 -38.36
CA GLY A 57 -29.79 -43.60 -38.02
C GLY A 57 -29.10 -42.30 -38.39
N THR A 58 -29.61 -41.18 -37.85
CA THR A 58 -29.00 -39.85 -37.95
C THR A 58 -28.36 -39.45 -36.62
N GLU A 59 -27.58 -38.37 -36.63
CA GLU A 59 -27.01 -37.72 -35.43
C GLU A 59 -28.02 -37.47 -34.30
N ASN A 60 -29.29 -37.20 -34.63
CA ASN A 60 -30.36 -36.93 -33.67
C ASN A 60 -31.42 -38.03 -33.60
N ASN A 61 -31.26 -39.13 -34.36
CA ASN A 61 -32.11 -40.31 -34.27
C ASN A 61 -31.26 -41.58 -34.33
N ILE A 62 -30.94 -42.14 -33.17
CA ILE A 62 -30.11 -43.34 -33.04
C ILE A 62 -31.00 -44.57 -33.19
N VAL A 63 -30.83 -45.30 -34.28
CA VAL A 63 -31.53 -46.56 -34.53
C VAL A 63 -30.78 -47.70 -33.85
N VAL A 64 -31.45 -48.44 -32.97
CA VAL A 64 -30.85 -49.51 -32.16
C VAL A 64 -31.54 -50.85 -32.35
N SER A 65 -30.74 -51.92 -32.23
CA SER A 65 -31.22 -53.30 -32.07
C SER A 65 -30.90 -53.79 -30.65
N ALA A 66 -31.77 -54.63 -30.08
CA ALA A 66 -31.51 -55.27 -28.78
C ALA A 66 -31.19 -56.75 -29.00
N SER A 67 -30.21 -57.28 -28.26
CA SER A 67 -29.86 -58.71 -28.30
C SER A 67 -30.84 -59.61 -27.53
N VAL A 68 -31.76 -59.00 -26.78
CA VAL A 68 -32.78 -59.63 -25.95
C VAL A 68 -34.08 -58.83 -26.04
N GLU A 69 -35.20 -59.46 -25.67
CA GLU A 69 -36.49 -58.78 -25.61
C GLU A 69 -36.46 -57.63 -24.59
N ILE A 70 -37.09 -56.51 -24.95
CA ILE A 70 -37.13 -55.30 -24.12
C ILE A 70 -38.27 -55.45 -23.10
N PRO A 71 -37.97 -55.34 -21.79
CA PRO A 71 -39.01 -55.43 -20.77
C PRO A 71 -40.07 -54.33 -20.92
N THR A 72 -41.33 -54.68 -20.66
CA THR A 72 -42.47 -53.74 -20.75
C THR A 72 -42.63 -52.87 -19.50
N ALA A 73 -42.04 -53.26 -18.36
CA ALA A 73 -42.10 -52.48 -17.13
C ALA A 73 -41.02 -51.39 -17.12
N VAL A 74 -41.43 -50.20 -16.71
CA VAL A 74 -40.55 -49.03 -16.56
C VAL A 74 -39.61 -49.19 -15.37
N TYR A 75 -38.45 -48.54 -15.41
CA TYR A 75 -37.42 -48.59 -14.36
C TYR A 75 -36.92 -50.00 -13.98
N GLN A 76 -37.13 -51.00 -14.84
CA GLN A 76 -36.77 -52.38 -14.53
C GLN A 76 -35.29 -52.69 -14.79
N VAL A 77 -34.76 -52.25 -15.94
CA VAL A 77 -33.41 -52.60 -16.42
C VAL A 77 -32.59 -51.35 -16.75
N LEU A 78 -31.28 -51.51 -16.80
CA LEU A 78 -30.37 -50.50 -17.34
C LEU A 78 -30.07 -50.80 -18.81
N TYR A 79 -30.02 -49.76 -19.63
CA TYR A 79 -29.62 -49.85 -21.02
C TYR A 79 -28.25 -49.23 -21.23
N ILE A 80 -27.40 -49.89 -22.00
CA ILE A 80 -26.14 -49.33 -22.50
C ILE A 80 -26.21 -49.23 -24.02
N LEU A 81 -25.92 -48.03 -24.54
CA LEU A 81 -25.92 -47.75 -25.98
C LEU A 81 -24.62 -47.07 -26.40
N ASN A 82 -24.14 -47.38 -27.61
CA ASN A 82 -22.97 -46.73 -28.19
C ASN A 82 -23.38 -45.57 -29.10
N VAL A 83 -22.65 -44.46 -29.00
CA VAL A 83 -22.80 -43.28 -29.86
C VAL A 83 -21.79 -43.35 -31.00
N THR A 84 -22.25 -43.18 -32.24
CA THR A 84 -21.40 -43.24 -33.45
C THR A 84 -21.25 -41.89 -34.15
N GLN A 85 -22.10 -40.92 -33.84
CA GLN A 85 -22.14 -39.59 -34.46
C GLN A 85 -22.31 -38.54 -33.36
N GLU A 86 -21.79 -37.33 -33.57
CA GLU A 86 -22.02 -36.21 -32.66
C GLU A 86 -23.43 -35.67 -32.85
N ASN A 87 -24.18 -35.40 -31.77
CA ASN A 87 -25.54 -34.88 -31.90
C ASN A 87 -25.54 -33.36 -32.17
N THR A 88 -26.47 -32.88 -32.99
CA THR A 88 -26.62 -31.44 -33.29
C THR A 88 -27.87 -30.82 -32.65
N GLY A 89 -28.69 -31.64 -32.00
CA GLY A 89 -29.90 -31.22 -31.31
C GLY A 89 -30.47 -32.33 -30.41
N PRO A 90 -31.75 -32.22 -30.00
CA PRO A 90 -32.44 -33.22 -29.19
C PRO A 90 -32.44 -34.60 -29.86
N VAL A 91 -32.14 -35.65 -29.08
CA VAL A 91 -31.92 -37.01 -29.60
C VAL A 91 -33.11 -37.92 -29.33
N THR A 92 -33.48 -38.72 -30.32
CA THR A 92 -34.41 -39.84 -30.18
C THR A 92 -33.71 -41.18 -30.37
N ILE A 93 -34.18 -42.21 -29.69
CA ILE A 93 -33.82 -43.61 -29.93
C ILE A 93 -34.99 -44.29 -30.63
N SER A 94 -34.71 -45.03 -31.70
CA SER A 94 -35.72 -45.78 -32.47
C SER A 94 -35.26 -47.21 -32.81
N GLY A 95 -36.16 -48.05 -33.32
CA GLY A 95 -35.89 -49.45 -33.63
C GLY A 95 -36.44 -50.39 -32.56
N ALA A 96 -35.56 -51.05 -31.80
CA ALA A 96 -35.97 -51.97 -30.74
C ALA A 96 -36.75 -51.26 -29.61
N ILE A 97 -36.39 -50.00 -29.29
CA ILE A 97 -37.11 -49.12 -28.38
C ILE A 97 -37.31 -47.76 -29.05
N ASN A 98 -38.47 -47.14 -28.83
CA ASN A 98 -38.83 -45.86 -29.45
C ASN A 98 -39.15 -44.83 -28.36
N ARG A 99 -38.15 -43.99 -28.02
CA ARG A 99 -38.16 -43.04 -26.90
C ARG A 99 -37.30 -41.82 -27.21
N LYS A 100 -37.59 -40.67 -26.57
CA LYS A 100 -36.64 -39.56 -26.52
C LYS A 100 -35.50 -39.88 -25.57
N LEU A 101 -34.29 -39.41 -25.84
CA LEU A 101 -33.17 -39.47 -24.91
C LEU A 101 -33.07 -38.12 -24.18
N VAL A 102 -33.08 -38.15 -22.85
CA VAL A 102 -33.05 -36.96 -21.99
C VAL A 102 -31.94 -37.06 -20.94
N THR A 103 -31.49 -35.92 -20.44
CA THR A 103 -30.55 -35.82 -19.31
C THR A 103 -31.20 -36.37 -18.02
N ASN A 104 -30.40 -36.53 -16.96
CA ASN A 104 -30.92 -37.02 -15.68
C ASN A 104 -31.99 -36.08 -15.06
N THR A 105 -32.00 -34.80 -15.44
CA THR A 105 -32.98 -33.80 -15.00
C THR A 105 -34.21 -33.69 -15.90
N ASN A 106 -34.35 -34.59 -16.89
CA ASN A 106 -35.46 -34.59 -17.86
C ASN A 106 -35.41 -33.46 -18.91
N GLU A 107 -34.23 -32.90 -19.16
CA GLU A 107 -34.02 -31.93 -20.23
C GLU A 107 -33.54 -32.62 -21.52
N PRO A 108 -33.82 -32.06 -22.71
CA PRO A 108 -33.23 -32.54 -23.95
C PRO A 108 -31.69 -32.58 -23.87
N VAL A 109 -31.07 -33.59 -24.47
CA VAL A 109 -29.60 -33.66 -24.53
C VAL A 109 -29.07 -32.46 -25.34
N PRO A 110 -28.16 -31.64 -24.79
CA PRO A 110 -27.59 -30.49 -25.50
C PRO A 110 -26.84 -30.92 -26.77
N ALA A 111 -26.82 -30.06 -27.80
CA ALA A 111 -26.02 -30.28 -29.00
C ALA A 111 -24.53 -30.44 -28.64
N GLY A 112 -23.83 -31.37 -29.28
CA GLY A 112 -22.40 -31.66 -29.06
C GLY A 112 -22.09 -32.46 -27.78
N TYR A 113 -23.10 -32.80 -26.96
CA TYR A 113 -22.89 -33.57 -25.73
C TYR A 113 -22.54 -35.03 -26.02
N LEU A 114 -23.24 -35.67 -26.94
CA LEU A 114 -22.93 -37.03 -27.39
C LEU A 114 -21.84 -36.95 -28.45
N LYS A 115 -20.73 -37.66 -28.27
CA LYS A 115 -19.61 -37.73 -29.20
C LYS A 115 -19.40 -39.16 -29.70
N PRO A 116 -18.89 -39.35 -30.94
CA PRO A 116 -18.52 -40.68 -31.43
C PRO A 116 -17.63 -41.43 -30.44
N GLY A 117 -17.98 -42.69 -30.15
CA GLY A 117 -17.27 -43.54 -29.19
C GLY A 117 -17.77 -43.47 -27.75
N MET A 118 -18.69 -42.56 -27.41
CA MET A 118 -19.30 -42.53 -26.08
C MET A 118 -20.22 -43.74 -25.85
N ALA A 119 -20.23 -44.26 -24.62
CA ALA A 119 -21.22 -45.21 -24.14
C ALA A 119 -22.16 -44.50 -23.17
N VAL A 120 -23.46 -44.57 -23.42
CA VAL A 120 -24.49 -43.94 -22.59
C VAL A 120 -25.22 -45.01 -21.79
N LEU A 121 -25.30 -44.79 -20.47
CA LEU A 121 -26.10 -45.60 -19.56
C LEU A 121 -27.42 -44.87 -19.27
N CYS A 122 -28.55 -45.53 -19.54
CA CYS A 122 -29.88 -44.93 -19.35
C CYS A 122 -30.91 -45.94 -18.83
N VAL A 123 -32.06 -45.43 -18.40
CA VAL A 123 -33.22 -46.21 -17.93
C VAL A 123 -34.49 -45.77 -18.66
N ASP A 124 -35.41 -46.69 -18.96
CA ASP A 124 -36.72 -46.36 -19.57
C ASP A 124 -37.69 -45.91 -18.48
N THR A 125 -38.22 -44.69 -18.61
CA THR A 125 -39.23 -44.10 -17.73
C THR A 125 -40.66 -44.36 -18.21
N GLY A 126 -40.82 -44.99 -19.37
CA GLY A 126 -42.10 -45.28 -20.05
C GLY A 126 -42.39 -44.32 -21.19
N SER A 127 -41.93 -43.07 -21.08
CA SER A 127 -42.03 -42.06 -22.14
C SER A 127 -40.67 -41.70 -22.74
N GLU A 128 -39.59 -41.81 -21.96
CA GLU A 128 -38.26 -41.34 -22.33
C GLU A 128 -37.17 -42.28 -21.79
N LEU A 129 -35.99 -42.27 -22.41
CA LEU A 129 -34.78 -42.87 -21.87
C LEU A 129 -34.00 -41.79 -21.12
N ARG A 130 -33.84 -41.96 -19.80
CA ARG A 130 -33.15 -41.00 -18.93
C ARG A 130 -31.70 -41.42 -18.73
N MET A 131 -30.77 -40.55 -19.13
CA MET A 131 -29.34 -40.76 -18.92
C MET A 131 -28.97 -40.65 -17.45
N LEU A 132 -28.16 -41.57 -16.96
CA LEU A 132 -27.70 -41.58 -15.57
C LEU A 132 -26.36 -40.85 -15.38
N SER A 133 -25.62 -40.60 -16.47
CA SER A 133 -24.26 -40.06 -16.44
C SER A 133 -24.16 -38.59 -16.86
N TYR A 134 -25.23 -37.79 -16.70
CA TYR A 134 -25.20 -36.37 -17.08
C TYR A 134 -24.48 -35.51 -16.03
N GLY A 135 -23.43 -34.81 -16.45
CA GLY A 135 -22.77 -33.75 -15.68
C GLY A 135 -22.89 -32.44 -16.44
N ASP A 136 -23.41 -31.40 -15.78
CA ASP A 136 -23.52 -30.05 -16.31
C ASP A 136 -22.15 -29.35 -16.25
N ALA A 137 -21.27 -29.70 -17.19
CA ALA A 137 -19.91 -29.16 -17.24
C ALA A 137 -19.89 -27.65 -17.50
N GLU A 138 -20.89 -27.13 -18.21
CA GLU A 138 -21.04 -25.71 -18.51
C GLU A 138 -21.38 -24.91 -17.25
N ALA A 139 -22.34 -25.38 -16.43
CA ALA A 139 -22.62 -24.74 -15.15
C ALA A 139 -21.43 -24.78 -14.17
N ILE A 140 -20.61 -25.83 -14.23
CA ILE A 140 -19.38 -25.91 -13.43
C ILE A 140 -18.34 -24.90 -13.93
N GLN A 141 -18.18 -24.76 -15.24
CA GLN A 141 -17.27 -23.79 -15.84
C GLN A 141 -17.69 -22.35 -15.51
N ASP A 142 -18.95 -22.00 -15.69
CA ASP A 142 -19.50 -20.67 -15.37
C ASP A 142 -19.30 -20.33 -13.89
N ALA A 143 -19.56 -21.29 -13.00
CA ALA A 143 -19.35 -21.10 -11.57
C ALA A 143 -17.87 -20.88 -11.23
N ALA A 144 -16.95 -21.55 -11.92
CA ALA A 144 -15.52 -21.39 -11.75
C ALA A 144 -15.03 -20.02 -12.28
N GLU A 145 -15.47 -19.59 -13.46
CA GLU A 145 -15.14 -18.28 -14.03
C GLU A 145 -15.68 -17.14 -13.15
N ALA A 146 -16.92 -17.26 -12.67
CA ALA A 146 -17.48 -16.29 -11.73
C ALA A 146 -16.73 -16.27 -10.38
N ALA A 147 -16.23 -17.42 -9.92
CA ALA A 147 -15.40 -17.48 -8.72
C ALA A 147 -14.02 -16.83 -8.92
N ALA A 148 -13.41 -17.02 -10.09
CA ALA A 148 -12.15 -16.38 -10.46
C ALA A 148 -12.30 -14.85 -10.50
N SER A 149 -13.32 -14.33 -11.16
CA SER A 149 -13.61 -12.89 -11.22
C SER A 149 -13.82 -12.29 -9.81
N ARG A 150 -14.62 -12.95 -8.95
CA ARG A 150 -14.79 -12.50 -7.55
C ARG A 150 -13.49 -12.51 -6.75
N ALA A 151 -12.58 -13.45 -7.02
CA ALA A 151 -11.29 -13.50 -6.36
C ALA A 151 -10.38 -12.34 -6.78
N GLU A 152 -10.39 -11.96 -8.06
CA GLU A 152 -9.67 -10.78 -8.56
C GLU A 152 -10.20 -9.48 -7.94
N ASP A 153 -11.53 -9.30 -7.90
CA ASP A 153 -12.16 -8.14 -7.25
C ASP A 153 -11.84 -8.07 -5.75
N ALA A 154 -11.89 -9.21 -5.05
CA ALA A 154 -11.56 -9.29 -3.64
C ALA A 154 -10.08 -8.95 -3.37
N ALA A 155 -9.16 -9.38 -4.24
CA ALA A 155 -7.76 -9.03 -4.16
C ALA A 155 -7.56 -7.51 -4.32
N ALA A 156 -8.18 -6.89 -5.32
CA ALA A 156 -8.10 -5.43 -5.54
C ALA A 156 -8.68 -4.63 -4.36
N LEU A 157 -9.80 -5.08 -3.78
CA LEU A 157 -10.39 -4.47 -2.58
C LEU A 157 -9.48 -4.61 -1.35
N ALA A 158 -8.84 -5.76 -1.17
CA ALA A 158 -7.91 -5.99 -0.07
C ALA A 158 -6.66 -5.10 -0.18
N GLU A 159 -6.10 -4.94 -1.40
CA GLU A 159 -4.98 -4.03 -1.65
C GLU A 159 -5.35 -2.57 -1.37
N SER A 160 -6.54 -2.14 -1.78
CA SER A 160 -7.05 -0.79 -1.50
C SER A 160 -7.23 -0.55 0.01
N ALA A 161 -7.79 -1.53 0.73
CA ALA A 161 -7.97 -1.46 2.18
C ALA A 161 -6.63 -1.42 2.94
N ALA A 162 -5.63 -2.17 2.47
CA ALA A 162 -4.27 -2.15 3.04
C ALA A 162 -3.58 -0.79 2.85
N GLY A 163 -3.82 -0.09 1.74
CA GLY A 163 -3.28 1.25 1.48
C GLY A 163 -3.68 2.30 2.52
N GLY A 164 -4.87 2.17 3.12
CA GLY A 164 -5.33 3.06 4.19
C GLY A 164 -4.51 2.93 5.48
N LEU A 165 -4.16 1.69 5.85
CA LEU A 165 -3.32 1.40 7.03
C LEU A 165 -1.86 1.81 6.82
N LEU A 166 -1.35 1.70 5.58
CA LEU A 166 0.03 2.01 5.23
C LEU A 166 0.29 3.50 4.94
N SER A 167 -0.64 4.38 5.29
CA SER A 167 -0.48 5.83 5.15
C SER A 167 -0.04 6.53 6.44
N ASN A 168 0.02 5.83 7.57
CA ASN A 168 0.43 6.41 8.86
C ASN A 168 1.55 5.58 9.50
N PHE A 169 2.61 6.26 9.93
CA PHE A 169 3.81 5.66 10.49
C PHE A 169 4.21 6.37 11.78
N ASP A 170 4.87 5.66 12.69
CA ASP A 170 5.32 6.26 13.95
C ASP A 170 6.51 7.21 13.74
N SER A 171 7.38 6.91 12.78
CA SER A 171 8.66 7.59 12.55
C SER A 171 9.11 7.54 11.09
N VAL A 172 10.14 8.32 10.75
CA VAL A 172 10.83 8.24 9.44
C VAL A 172 11.45 6.86 9.24
N ALA A 173 12.08 6.29 10.27
CA ALA A 173 12.68 4.95 10.19
C ALA A 173 11.63 3.86 9.88
N SER A 174 10.39 4.02 10.37
CA SER A 174 9.29 3.11 10.04
C SER A 174 8.89 3.19 8.56
N VAL A 175 8.97 4.38 7.95
CA VAL A 175 8.75 4.55 6.50
C VAL A 175 9.87 3.87 5.71
N GLU A 176 11.13 4.10 6.10
CA GLU A 176 12.31 3.53 5.45
C GLU A 176 12.31 1.99 5.45
N ALA A 177 11.75 1.38 6.50
CA ALA A 177 11.63 -0.07 6.62
C ALA A 177 10.40 -0.68 5.91
N SER A 178 9.48 0.13 5.39
CA SER A 178 8.18 -0.35 4.88
C SER A 178 8.14 -0.49 3.36
N ASN A 179 7.45 -1.52 2.87
CA ASN A 179 7.06 -1.63 1.46
C ASN A 179 5.69 -1.00 1.27
N ILE A 180 5.62 0.16 0.59
CA ILE A 180 4.40 0.97 0.53
C ILE A 180 3.76 0.85 -0.88
N PRO A 181 2.58 0.22 -1.02
CA PRO A 181 1.96 -0.03 -2.32
C PRO A 181 1.81 1.22 -3.18
N ALA A 182 2.00 1.07 -4.50
CA ALA A 182 1.95 2.16 -5.48
C ALA A 182 0.69 3.07 -5.40
N PRO A 183 -0.52 2.57 -5.06
CA PRO A 183 -1.70 3.44 -4.92
C PRO A 183 -1.62 4.48 -3.78
N VAL A 184 -0.72 4.30 -2.81
CA VAL A 184 -0.55 5.25 -1.70
C VAL A 184 0.21 6.48 -2.20
N ASN A 185 -0.49 7.62 -2.28
CA ASN A 185 0.07 8.87 -2.79
C ASN A 185 0.58 9.82 -1.70
N TYR A 186 0.28 9.54 -0.43
CA TYR A 186 0.78 10.31 0.71
C TYR A 186 0.96 9.42 1.93
N ILE A 187 1.86 9.85 2.82
CA ILE A 187 2.11 9.22 4.11
C ILE A 187 2.24 10.28 5.20
N ARG A 188 1.95 9.89 6.44
CA ARG A 188 2.12 10.72 7.62
C ARG A 188 3.04 10.02 8.60
N THR A 189 3.96 10.76 9.19
CA THR A 189 4.72 10.32 10.36
C THR A 189 4.17 11.02 11.60
N ALA A 190 4.02 10.28 12.70
CA ALA A 190 3.62 10.83 14.00
C ALA A 190 4.79 11.55 14.72
N GLY A 191 6.02 11.27 14.31
CA GLY A 191 7.26 11.91 14.75
C GLY A 191 8.40 11.71 13.76
N TYR A 192 9.58 12.24 14.09
CA TYR A 192 10.78 11.99 13.28
C TYR A 192 11.45 10.66 13.69
N TYR A 193 11.73 10.51 14.99
CA TYR A 193 12.31 9.31 15.60
C TYR A 193 11.26 8.41 16.23
N ALA A 194 10.28 9.01 16.89
CA ALA A 194 9.23 8.30 17.60
C ALA A 194 7.94 9.12 17.64
N ALA A 195 6.80 8.45 17.66
CA ALA A 195 5.50 9.10 17.72
C ALA A 195 5.43 10.11 18.89
N GLY A 196 5.07 11.37 18.59
CA GLY A 196 4.90 12.42 19.59
C GLY A 196 6.15 13.27 19.91
N ASP A 197 7.29 13.06 19.25
CA ASP A 197 8.49 13.91 19.44
C ASP A 197 8.35 15.34 18.86
N GLY A 198 7.29 15.57 18.08
CA GLY A 198 6.98 16.85 17.41
C GLY A 198 7.61 16.99 16.02
N GLY A 199 8.34 15.98 15.54
CA GLY A 199 8.90 15.90 14.19
C GLY A 199 7.97 15.27 13.15
N GLY A 200 6.69 15.08 13.49
CA GLY A 200 5.69 14.49 12.59
C GLY A 200 5.48 15.33 11.33
N ALA A 201 5.26 14.66 10.21
CA ALA A 201 5.23 15.28 8.90
C ALA A 201 4.25 14.59 7.94
N LEU A 202 3.77 15.35 6.96
CA LEU A 202 3.02 14.82 5.81
C LEU A 202 3.96 14.80 4.60
N TYR A 203 4.10 13.64 3.97
CA TYR A 203 4.86 13.48 2.74
C TYR A 203 3.95 13.07 1.59
N LYS A 204 4.27 13.54 0.37
CA LYS A 204 3.64 13.09 -0.89
C LYS A 204 4.61 12.18 -1.65
N ARG A 205 4.10 11.19 -2.37
CA ARG A 205 4.92 10.36 -3.27
C ARG A 205 5.42 11.21 -4.44
N VAL A 206 6.67 11.00 -4.86
CA VAL A 206 7.27 11.62 -6.05
C VAL A 206 7.98 10.58 -6.91
N ALA A 207 8.08 10.86 -8.21
CA ALA A 207 8.64 9.92 -9.18
C ALA A 207 10.18 9.77 -9.08
N SER A 208 10.86 10.77 -8.54
CA SER A 208 12.33 10.83 -8.42
C SER A 208 12.74 11.47 -7.11
N GLU A 209 13.98 11.19 -6.69
CA GLU A 209 14.58 11.77 -5.48
C GLU A 209 14.54 13.31 -5.50
N PRO A 210 13.96 13.97 -4.48
CA PRO A 210 14.03 15.42 -4.34
C PRO A 210 15.46 15.92 -4.13
N SER A 211 15.81 17.10 -4.65
CA SER A 211 17.12 17.76 -4.44
C SER A 211 17.38 18.14 -2.97
N HIS A 212 16.31 18.36 -2.21
CA HIS A 212 16.38 18.86 -0.84
C HIS A 212 16.36 17.74 0.22
N ALA A 213 16.67 18.11 1.47
CA ALA A 213 16.73 17.17 2.59
C ALA A 213 15.36 16.77 3.18
N GLY A 214 14.27 17.48 2.85
CA GLY A 214 12.91 17.14 3.27
C GLY A 214 12.35 15.94 2.50
N LYS A 215 13.03 14.79 2.53
CA LYS A 215 12.69 13.59 1.78
C LYS A 215 12.92 12.32 2.60
N VAL A 216 12.24 11.24 2.22
CA VAL A 216 12.48 9.88 2.73
C VAL A 216 12.26 8.88 1.60
N GLN A 217 12.99 7.77 1.61
CA GLN A 217 12.79 6.65 0.69
C GLN A 217 12.25 5.45 1.47
N SER A 218 11.19 4.81 0.99
CA SER A 218 10.69 3.56 1.58
C SER A 218 11.44 2.34 1.02
N ALA A 219 11.27 1.17 1.64
CA ALA A 219 12.02 -0.06 1.29
C ALA A 219 11.74 -0.59 -0.13
N ASP A 220 10.58 -0.24 -0.70
CA ASP A 220 10.22 -0.50 -2.10
C ASP A 220 10.91 0.45 -3.09
N GLY A 221 11.73 1.39 -2.61
CA GLY A 221 12.46 2.36 -3.41
C GLY A 221 11.66 3.62 -3.76
N ALA A 222 10.41 3.75 -3.31
CA ALA A 222 9.59 4.92 -3.57
C ALA A 222 10.08 6.15 -2.80
N TRP A 223 10.07 7.31 -3.47
CA TRP A 223 10.49 8.58 -2.89
C TRP A 223 9.30 9.39 -2.38
N TRP A 224 9.49 10.01 -1.21
CA TRP A 224 8.49 10.80 -0.53
C TRP A 224 9.05 12.19 -0.20
N GLU A 225 8.31 13.23 -0.58
CA GLU A 225 8.69 14.63 -0.42
C GLU A 225 7.85 15.27 0.70
N LEU A 226 8.51 15.97 1.63
CA LEU A 226 7.86 16.70 2.71
C LEU A 226 6.94 17.78 2.13
N THR A 227 5.71 17.84 2.65
CA THR A 227 4.71 18.82 2.24
C THR A 227 4.39 19.81 3.36
N GLY A 228 4.07 21.05 2.97
CA GLY A 228 3.66 22.13 3.87
C GLY A 228 4.73 23.18 4.11
N TRP A 229 4.28 24.38 4.49
CA TRP A 229 5.11 25.58 4.63
C TRP A 229 5.92 25.64 5.92
N GLN A 230 5.54 24.85 6.93
CA GLN A 230 6.18 24.89 8.24
C GLN A 230 7.32 23.89 8.33
N SER A 231 8.53 24.42 8.21
CA SER A 231 9.80 23.69 8.28
C SER A 231 10.26 23.60 9.74
N ASP A 232 9.40 23.08 10.62
CA ASP A 232 9.81 22.87 12.02
C ASP A 232 11.10 22.04 12.03
N VAL A 233 12.10 22.57 12.72
CA VAL A 233 13.44 22.00 12.83
C VAL A 233 13.38 20.52 13.22
N LYS A 234 12.38 20.09 14.00
CA LYS A 234 12.22 18.70 14.41
C LYS A 234 11.93 17.71 13.28
N LYS A 235 11.34 18.17 12.17
CA LYS A 235 11.19 17.36 10.93
C LYS A 235 12.53 17.10 10.24
N PHE A 236 13.53 17.88 10.64
CA PHE A 236 14.95 17.97 10.29
C PHE A 236 15.91 16.93 10.87
N ASN A 237 15.49 16.00 11.73
CA ASN A 237 16.41 15.26 12.61
C ASN A 237 17.10 16.17 13.65
N VAL A 238 16.49 17.30 14.02
CA VAL A 238 17.07 18.21 15.01
C VAL A 238 16.78 17.68 16.41
N ILE A 239 17.85 17.43 17.18
CA ILE A 239 17.79 16.80 18.49
C ILE A 239 17.92 17.88 19.58
N THR A 240 17.16 17.74 20.68
CA THR A 240 17.15 18.70 21.80
C THR A 240 18.13 18.37 22.92
N THR A 241 18.83 17.25 22.83
CA THR A 241 19.92 16.89 23.74
C THR A 241 21.18 17.67 23.35
N PRO A 242 22.22 17.74 24.21
CA PRO A 242 23.52 18.32 23.87
C PRO A 242 24.28 17.48 22.83
N SER A 243 23.67 17.36 21.66
CA SER A 243 24.15 16.68 20.47
C SER A 243 24.21 17.70 19.35
N ASP A 244 25.19 17.53 18.47
CA ASP A 244 25.36 18.41 17.33
C ASP A 244 24.16 18.36 16.37
N SER A 245 23.51 19.51 16.19
CA SER A 245 22.37 19.71 15.30
C SER A 245 22.73 20.52 14.06
N THR A 246 24.01 20.83 13.80
CA THR A 246 24.47 21.63 12.64
C THR A 246 23.86 21.13 11.35
N LEU A 247 24.10 19.86 11.00
CA LEU A 247 23.64 19.30 9.73
C LEU A 247 22.12 19.29 9.61
N ALA A 248 21.42 18.96 10.70
CA ALA A 248 19.97 18.89 10.75
C ALA A 248 19.32 20.28 10.59
N LEU A 249 19.86 21.29 11.27
CA LEU A 249 19.41 22.68 11.16
C LEU A 249 19.74 23.27 9.78
N GLN A 250 20.93 22.99 9.24
CA GLN A 250 21.31 23.41 7.90
C GLN A 250 20.38 22.83 6.83
N ARG A 251 19.97 21.56 6.98
CA ARG A 251 18.99 20.91 6.10
C ARG A 251 17.62 21.59 6.15
N ALA A 252 17.16 21.95 7.35
CA ALA A 252 15.90 22.68 7.53
C ALA A 252 15.97 24.07 6.86
N VAL A 253 17.07 24.81 7.07
CA VAL A 253 17.33 26.12 6.45
C VAL A 253 17.33 26.01 4.92
N ASN A 254 18.07 25.06 4.36
CA ASN A 254 18.13 24.85 2.91
C ASN A 254 16.74 24.57 2.32
N TYR A 255 15.96 23.71 2.98
CA TYR A 255 14.59 23.41 2.56
C TYR A 255 13.69 24.66 2.60
N ALA A 256 13.76 25.46 3.67
CA ALA A 256 12.95 26.68 3.79
C ALA A 256 13.33 27.75 2.75
N VAL A 257 14.62 27.94 2.47
CA VAL A 257 15.06 28.85 1.39
C VAL A 257 14.54 28.36 0.03
N GLU A 258 14.63 27.06 -0.25
CA GLU A 258 14.20 26.51 -1.53
C GLU A 258 12.68 26.55 -1.72
N ASN A 259 11.92 26.24 -0.67
CA ASN A 259 10.46 26.08 -0.73
C ASN A 259 9.67 27.32 -0.33
N GLY A 260 10.32 28.33 0.26
CA GLY A 260 9.68 29.51 0.80
C GLY A 260 9.01 29.14 2.12
N GLY A 261 9.57 29.58 3.23
CA GLY A 261 9.08 29.17 4.54
C GLY A 261 9.89 29.74 5.68
N SER A 262 9.48 29.38 6.88
CA SER A 262 10.07 29.86 8.11
C SER A 262 10.60 28.69 8.93
N ILE A 263 11.64 28.97 9.72
CA ILE A 263 12.33 28.05 10.62
C ILE A 263 11.89 28.40 12.05
N PRO A 264 10.81 27.79 12.57
CA PRO A 264 10.53 27.87 13.98
C PRO A 264 11.58 27.05 14.74
N VAL A 265 12.41 27.72 15.53
CA VAL A 265 13.21 27.06 16.56
C VAL A 265 12.24 26.65 17.66
N SER A 266 11.76 25.41 17.63
CA SER A 266 10.71 24.89 18.52
C SER A 266 11.26 24.20 19.78
N THR A 267 12.59 24.19 19.91
CA THR A 267 13.36 23.46 20.92
C THR A 267 14.05 24.42 21.87
N GLU A 268 14.26 24.01 23.13
CA GLU A 268 14.85 24.91 24.14
C GLU A 268 16.29 25.32 23.79
N THR A 269 17.15 24.41 23.35
CA THR A 269 18.52 24.76 22.91
C THR A 269 18.95 23.83 21.79
N LEU A 270 19.45 24.43 20.71
CA LEU A 270 20.11 23.77 19.59
C LEU A 270 21.60 23.97 19.72
N TYR A 271 22.35 22.88 19.72
CA TYR A 271 23.80 22.91 19.73
C TYR A 271 24.31 22.79 18.30
N ILE A 272 25.19 23.70 17.89
CA ILE A 272 25.83 23.68 16.57
C ILE A 272 27.35 23.73 16.74
N THR A 273 28.06 23.05 15.86
CA THR A 273 29.52 22.96 15.77
C THR A 273 30.10 23.78 14.62
N GLU A 274 29.26 24.26 13.71
CA GLU A 274 29.66 25.09 12.57
C GLU A 274 28.58 26.16 12.30
N PRO A 275 28.92 27.25 11.58
CA PRO A 275 27.96 28.27 11.17
C PRO A 275 26.80 27.68 10.38
N ILE A 276 25.59 28.17 10.66
CA ILE A 276 24.43 27.96 9.80
C ILE A 276 24.48 28.97 8.66
N ILE A 277 24.58 28.46 7.44
CA ILE A 277 24.71 29.25 6.23
C ILE A 277 23.34 29.47 5.60
N ILE A 278 22.94 30.72 5.49
CA ILE A 278 21.75 31.17 4.78
C ILE A 278 22.21 31.78 3.47
N LYS A 279 21.88 31.13 2.35
CA LYS A 279 22.18 31.64 1.00
C LYS A 279 21.06 31.25 0.02
N PRO A 280 20.78 32.06 -1.02
CA PRO A 280 19.77 31.74 -2.02
C PRO A 280 20.10 30.43 -2.76
N THR A 281 19.07 29.68 -3.14
CA THR A 281 19.22 28.42 -3.89
C THR A 281 18.57 28.46 -5.28
N LYS A 282 17.78 29.49 -5.59
CA LYS A 282 17.10 29.63 -6.88
C LYS A 282 17.75 30.71 -7.73
N THR A 283 18.08 30.36 -8.95
CA THR A 283 18.53 31.32 -9.98
C THR A 283 17.40 32.25 -10.35
N VAL A 284 17.62 33.54 -10.16
CA VAL A 284 16.78 34.58 -10.75
C VAL A 284 17.21 34.78 -12.22
N PRO A 285 16.27 34.98 -13.17
CA PRO A 285 16.59 35.21 -14.59
C PRO A 285 17.65 36.30 -14.81
N GLU A 286 18.49 36.10 -15.84
CA GLU A 286 19.70 36.90 -16.12
C GLU A 286 19.43 38.34 -16.62
N ASP A 287 18.18 38.73 -16.82
CA ASP A 287 17.78 40.01 -17.44
C ASP A 287 17.61 41.17 -16.46
N ILE A 288 18.12 41.05 -15.24
CA ILE A 288 17.90 42.02 -14.16
C ILE A 288 19.12 42.93 -14.00
N LEU A 289 18.89 44.24 -14.03
CA LEU A 289 19.89 45.24 -13.66
C LEU A 289 20.31 45.03 -12.19
N SER A 290 21.59 45.18 -11.87
CA SER A 290 22.12 44.95 -10.51
C SER A 290 21.38 45.72 -9.42
N SER A 291 20.81 46.89 -9.72
CA SER A 291 19.98 47.69 -8.80
C SER A 291 18.59 47.12 -8.53
N ASP A 292 18.03 46.35 -9.46
CA ASP A 292 16.66 45.84 -9.37
C ASP A 292 16.59 44.49 -8.62
N VAL A 293 17.77 43.93 -8.33
CA VAL A 293 17.95 42.74 -7.49
C VAL A 293 17.38 42.96 -6.08
N HIS A 294 17.07 44.19 -5.67
CA HIS A 294 16.53 44.52 -4.34
C HIS A 294 15.00 44.34 -4.24
N PHE A 295 14.31 44.36 -5.38
CA PHE A 295 12.84 44.45 -5.46
C PHE A 295 12.17 43.16 -5.96
N LYS A 296 12.92 42.06 -6.06
CA LYS A 296 12.36 40.76 -6.44
C LYS A 296 11.92 39.97 -5.22
N ASP A 297 10.94 39.09 -5.44
CA ASP A 297 10.50 38.06 -4.49
C ASP A 297 11.63 37.04 -4.27
N TYR A 298 12.65 37.43 -3.51
CA TYR A 298 13.50 36.46 -2.84
C TYR A 298 12.64 35.78 -1.78
N ARG A 299 12.76 34.47 -1.70
CA ARG A 299 12.13 33.70 -0.63
C ARG A 299 12.82 34.08 0.67
N ALA A 300 12.26 35.10 1.32
CA ALA A 300 12.62 35.51 2.66
C ALA A 300 12.65 34.27 3.56
N ILE A 301 13.69 34.16 4.39
CA ILE A 301 13.73 33.17 5.44
C ILE A 301 13.53 33.84 6.78
N ASP A 302 12.56 33.32 7.52
CA ASP A 302 12.30 33.77 8.88
C ASP A 302 12.79 32.70 9.85
N ILE A 303 13.83 32.99 10.62
CA ILE A 303 14.26 32.18 11.75
C ILE A 303 13.64 32.79 13.00
N PHE A 304 12.70 32.09 13.63
CA PHE A 304 11.96 32.64 14.75
C PHE A 304 11.75 31.65 15.89
N GLY A 305 11.53 32.18 17.09
CA GLY A 305 11.25 31.38 18.27
C GLY A 305 10.65 32.19 19.39
N SER A 306 10.81 31.68 20.61
CA SER A 306 10.46 32.39 21.84
C SER A 306 11.72 32.57 22.68
N ALA A 307 11.75 33.56 23.58
CA ALA A 307 12.96 33.98 24.29
C ALA A 307 13.68 32.85 25.09
N ARG A 308 13.04 31.70 25.28
CA ARG A 308 13.64 30.50 25.89
C ARG A 308 14.45 29.64 24.91
N HIS A 309 14.22 29.77 23.61
CA HIS A 309 14.85 28.97 22.56
C HIS A 309 16.21 29.54 22.19
N LYS A 310 17.22 28.68 22.09
CA LYS A 310 18.61 29.08 21.85
C LYS A 310 19.23 28.36 20.67
N ILE A 311 20.09 29.05 19.93
CA ILE A 311 21.12 28.45 19.07
C ILE A 311 22.46 28.70 19.76
N LYS A 312 23.16 27.64 20.10
CA LYS A 312 24.33 27.66 20.98
C LYS A 312 25.51 26.97 20.32
N ALA A 313 26.68 27.61 20.35
CA ALA A 313 27.93 26.97 19.95
C ALA A 313 28.27 25.82 20.91
N ALA A 314 28.53 24.65 20.35
CA ALA A 314 29.01 23.48 21.07
C ALA A 314 30.55 23.52 21.20
N PRO A 315 31.14 22.80 22.18
CA PRO A 315 32.58 22.62 22.26
C PRO A 315 33.16 22.13 20.93
N GLY A 316 34.27 22.74 20.50
CA GLY A 316 34.89 22.43 19.21
C GLY A 316 34.28 23.17 18.02
N PHE A 317 33.49 24.23 18.25
CA PHE A 317 32.94 25.06 17.19
C PHE A 317 34.02 25.54 16.21
N VAL A 318 33.79 25.37 14.92
CA VAL A 318 34.67 25.81 13.83
C VAL A 318 33.97 26.89 13.04
N GLY A 319 34.50 28.12 13.05
CA GLY A 319 33.95 29.25 12.29
C GLY A 319 34.01 30.55 13.07
N GLY A 320 33.67 31.65 12.38
CA GLY A 320 33.62 32.97 12.99
C GLY A 320 32.23 33.34 13.51
N GLU A 321 31.17 32.62 13.13
CA GLU A 321 29.80 33.10 13.35
C GLU A 321 28.75 32.01 13.55
N LEU A 322 27.67 32.30 14.29
CA LEU A 322 26.57 31.34 14.46
C LEU A 322 25.68 31.27 13.23
N LEU A 323 25.23 32.43 12.74
CA LEU A 323 24.40 32.57 11.55
C LEU A 323 25.15 33.42 10.50
N ARG A 324 25.35 32.88 9.31
CA ARG A 324 25.92 33.61 8.16
C ARG A 324 24.88 33.76 7.07
N PHE A 325 24.46 34.99 6.82
CA PHE A 325 23.72 35.37 5.63
C PHE A 325 24.73 35.80 4.57
N THR A 326 24.78 35.11 3.44
CA THR A 326 25.79 35.35 2.39
C THR A 326 25.23 35.14 0.99
N TYR A 327 25.84 35.79 0.00
CA TYR A 327 25.46 35.61 -1.38
C TYR A 327 25.88 34.24 -1.92
N ASN A 328 25.14 33.73 -2.90
CA ASN A 328 25.50 32.49 -3.57
C ASN A 328 26.19 32.81 -4.90
N ASP A 329 27.53 32.84 -4.90
CA ASP A 329 28.37 33.13 -6.06
C ASP A 329 28.06 32.29 -7.31
N THR A 330 27.60 31.05 -7.12
CA THR A 330 27.18 30.16 -8.22
C THR A 330 25.85 30.55 -8.87
N ILE A 331 25.07 31.42 -8.23
CA ILE A 331 23.71 31.82 -8.63
C ILE A 331 23.66 33.33 -8.96
N SER A 332 24.83 33.98 -9.18
CA SER A 332 25.08 35.43 -9.34
C SER A 332 25.30 36.19 -8.02
N THR A 333 25.36 37.52 -8.02
CA THR A 333 25.58 38.37 -6.83
C THR A 333 24.34 38.48 -5.93
N GLN A 334 23.61 37.38 -5.73
CA GLN A 334 22.34 37.33 -5.00
C GLN A 334 22.54 36.95 -3.53
N ALA A 335 22.08 37.81 -2.63
CA ALA A 335 22.09 37.63 -1.19
C ALA A 335 20.69 37.29 -0.64
N PRO A 336 20.57 36.69 0.56
CA PRO A 336 19.28 36.40 1.19
C PRO A 336 18.63 37.69 1.70
N MET A 337 17.90 38.36 0.82
CA MET A 337 17.22 39.61 1.13
C MET A 337 15.89 39.39 1.86
N TRP A 338 15.38 40.42 2.54
CA TRP A 338 14.05 40.42 3.18
C TRP A 338 13.88 39.34 4.26
N SER A 339 14.98 38.84 4.81
CA SER A 339 14.98 37.76 5.80
C SER A 339 14.83 38.29 7.22
N GLN A 340 14.45 37.42 8.14
CA GLN A 340 14.24 37.80 9.53
C GLN A 340 14.88 36.81 10.50
N VAL A 341 15.47 37.35 11.58
CA VAL A 341 15.83 36.60 12.78
C VAL A 341 15.09 37.20 13.97
N SER A 342 14.27 36.43 14.68
CA SER A 342 13.52 36.98 15.81
C SER A 342 13.20 36.05 16.97
N GLY A 343 13.13 36.61 18.17
CA GLY A 343 12.60 35.90 19.34
C GLY A 343 13.47 34.75 19.85
N ILE A 344 14.73 34.62 19.44
CA ILE A 344 15.66 33.56 19.88
C ILE A 344 16.88 34.13 20.61
N VAL A 345 17.59 33.28 21.34
CA VAL A 345 18.90 33.60 21.90
C VAL A 345 20.00 32.96 21.07
N LEU A 346 21.02 33.74 20.73
CA LEU A 346 22.25 33.30 20.10
C LEU A 346 23.36 33.28 21.16
N ASP A 347 23.87 32.10 21.47
CA ASP A 347 24.86 31.86 22.52
C ASP A 347 26.16 31.34 21.91
N GLY A 348 27.14 32.22 21.72
CA GLY A 348 28.44 31.84 21.17
C GLY A 348 29.32 31.05 22.13
N SER A 349 28.93 30.91 23.41
CA SER A 349 29.71 30.22 24.44
C SER A 349 31.19 30.64 24.54
N ASP A 350 31.49 31.90 24.16
CA ASP A 350 32.83 32.48 24.03
C ASP A 350 33.73 31.75 22.99
N LEU A 351 33.13 30.93 22.13
CA LEU A 351 33.79 30.21 21.03
C LEU A 351 33.62 30.92 19.68
N VAL A 352 32.70 31.87 19.60
CA VAL A 352 32.27 32.48 18.33
C VAL A 352 32.58 33.97 18.33
N ASP A 353 33.13 34.46 17.21
CA ASP A 353 33.42 35.88 17.05
C ASP A 353 32.12 36.69 16.87
N THR A 354 31.25 36.34 15.93
CA THR A 354 30.07 37.13 15.53
C THR A 354 28.78 36.32 15.66
N ALA A 355 27.71 36.82 16.28
CA ALA A 355 26.46 36.05 16.34
C ALA A 355 25.76 35.96 14.98
N ILE A 356 25.58 37.11 14.30
CA ILE A 356 24.98 37.18 12.97
C ILE A 356 25.92 37.94 12.04
N LEU A 357 26.41 37.26 11.01
CA LEU A 357 27.15 37.86 9.91
C LEU A 357 26.22 38.13 8.73
N LEU A 358 26.17 39.38 8.29
CA LEU A 358 25.45 39.83 7.10
C LEU A 358 26.47 40.22 6.03
N GLU A 359 26.67 39.35 5.06
CA GLU A 359 27.63 39.55 3.97
C GLU A 359 26.87 39.94 2.69
N TRP A 360 26.93 41.23 2.33
CA TRP A 360 26.23 41.82 1.19
C TRP A 360 24.69 41.61 1.22
N CYS A 361 24.13 41.53 2.42
CA CYS A 361 22.70 41.24 2.65
C CYS A 361 21.88 42.51 2.86
N MET A 362 20.63 42.52 2.39
CA MET A 362 19.77 43.70 2.44
C MET A 362 18.37 43.37 2.96
N ASN A 363 17.76 44.34 3.64
CA ASN A 363 16.46 44.24 4.29
C ASN A 363 16.39 43.06 5.28
N VAL A 364 17.46 42.80 6.04
CA VAL A 364 17.44 41.78 7.08
C VAL A 364 16.91 42.36 8.40
N GLU A 365 15.78 41.84 8.88
CA GLU A 365 15.18 42.25 10.15
C GLU A 365 15.68 41.38 11.31
N ILE A 366 16.36 42.00 12.27
CA ILE A 366 16.87 41.34 13.48
C ILE A 366 16.14 41.94 14.67
N ARG A 367 15.17 41.20 15.23
CA ARG A 367 14.29 41.75 16.26
C ARG A 367 14.06 40.83 17.45
N ARG A 368 14.03 41.40 18.66
CA ARG A 368 13.72 40.64 19.88
C ARG A 368 14.65 39.43 20.08
N ILE A 369 15.92 39.56 19.75
CA ILE A 369 16.92 38.52 20.00
C ILE A 369 17.72 38.81 21.26
N GLY A 370 18.27 37.76 21.87
CA GLY A 370 19.34 37.87 22.86
C GLY A 370 20.64 37.39 22.25
N VAL A 371 21.74 38.10 22.44
CA VAL A 371 23.08 37.67 22.03
C VAL A 371 23.98 37.63 23.25
N ILE A 372 24.63 36.49 23.47
CA ILE A 372 25.56 36.26 24.59
C ILE A 372 26.77 35.46 24.12
N GLY A 373 27.91 35.63 24.79
CA GLY A 373 29.09 34.80 24.58
C GLY A 373 29.69 34.92 23.18
N THR A 374 29.57 36.08 22.54
CA THR A 374 30.25 36.39 21.26
C THR A 374 31.11 37.64 21.41
N ALA A 375 32.09 37.82 20.52
CA ALA A 375 32.82 39.09 20.44
C ALA A 375 31.94 40.22 19.87
N ARG A 376 31.18 39.92 18.82
CA ARG A 376 30.31 40.82 18.09
C ARG A 376 28.88 40.28 18.05
N GLY A 377 27.90 41.16 18.15
CA GLY A 377 26.49 40.77 18.00
C GLY A 377 26.12 40.59 16.53
N VAL A 378 25.92 41.70 15.83
CA VAL A 378 25.66 41.71 14.38
C VAL A 378 26.82 42.37 13.66
N ARG A 379 27.37 41.72 12.63
CA ARG A 379 28.41 42.31 11.76
C ARG A 379 27.89 42.42 10.34
N ASN A 380 28.04 43.58 9.74
CA ASN A 380 27.75 43.82 8.32
C ASN A 380 29.04 43.97 7.53
N ILE A 381 29.14 43.26 6.40
CA ILE A 381 30.22 43.36 5.42
C ILE A 381 29.63 43.75 4.06
N GLY A 382 30.25 44.71 3.38
CA GLY A 382 29.76 45.23 2.11
C GLY A 382 28.53 46.15 2.26
N TYR A 383 27.86 46.46 1.14
CA TYR A 383 26.64 47.28 1.19
C TYR A 383 25.48 46.43 1.69
N GLY A 384 25.00 46.72 2.90
CA GLY A 384 23.96 45.95 3.56
C GLY A 384 22.96 46.81 4.33
N VAL A 385 21.69 46.40 4.29
CA VAL A 385 20.57 47.07 4.96
C VAL A 385 20.02 46.12 6.02
N SER A 386 20.14 46.50 7.29
CA SER A 386 19.66 45.72 8.41
C SER A 386 18.84 46.57 9.36
N ASN A 387 17.72 46.04 9.86
CA ASN A 387 16.91 46.69 10.87
C ASN A 387 17.02 45.89 12.18
N ILE A 388 17.77 46.45 13.14
CA ILE A 388 18.08 45.82 14.42
C ILE A 388 17.25 46.49 15.50
N GLU A 389 16.30 45.77 16.08
CA GLU A 389 15.41 46.36 17.09
C GLU A 389 15.08 45.46 18.29
N ARG A 390 14.81 46.09 19.43
CA ARG A 390 14.29 45.41 20.64
C ARG A 390 15.14 44.21 21.09
N SER A 391 16.43 44.24 20.85
CA SER A 391 17.36 43.13 21.08
C SER A 391 18.35 43.45 22.19
N ALA A 392 18.88 42.42 22.84
CA ALA A 392 19.84 42.54 23.93
C ALA A 392 21.18 41.93 23.56
N PHE A 393 22.26 42.69 23.66
CA PHE A 393 23.61 42.29 23.26
C PHE A 393 24.56 42.25 24.45
N ARG A 394 25.12 41.09 24.77
CA ARG A 394 26.20 40.89 25.74
C ARG A 394 27.43 40.36 25.03
N CYS A 395 28.16 41.27 24.40
CA CYS A 395 29.26 40.96 23.51
C CYS A 395 30.58 41.53 24.08
N SER A 396 31.70 40.83 23.87
CA SER A 396 32.99 41.26 24.43
C SER A 396 33.70 42.38 23.63
N SER A 397 33.28 42.65 22.39
CA SER A 397 33.87 43.67 21.50
C SER A 397 32.89 44.68 20.91
N ALA A 398 31.71 44.28 20.43
CA ALA A 398 30.72 45.22 19.90
C ALA A 398 29.32 44.61 19.87
N GLY A 399 28.28 45.39 20.14
CA GLY A 399 26.91 44.92 19.91
C GLY A 399 26.58 44.85 18.41
N VAL A 400 26.89 45.92 17.68
CA VAL A 400 26.74 45.98 16.22
C VAL A 400 28.02 46.53 15.59
N ASP A 401 28.52 45.86 14.55
CA ASP A 401 29.75 46.18 13.83
C ASP A 401 29.46 46.47 12.34
N PHE A 402 29.82 47.68 11.91
CA PHE A 402 29.74 48.23 10.55
C PHE A 402 31.13 48.69 10.05
N SER A 403 32.21 48.14 10.60
CA SER A 403 33.57 48.56 10.23
C SER A 403 34.00 48.14 8.83
N GLU A 404 33.35 47.13 8.24
CA GLU A 404 33.66 46.59 6.91
C GLU A 404 32.51 46.74 5.90
N GLY A 405 31.54 47.57 6.23
CA GLY A 405 30.36 47.73 5.42
C GLY A 405 29.15 48.20 6.21
N GLY A 406 28.08 48.43 5.48
CA GLY A 406 26.85 49.00 5.97
C GLY A 406 26.13 49.76 4.86
N GLY A 407 24.94 50.20 5.17
CA GLY A 407 24.04 50.91 4.27
C GLY A 407 22.97 51.59 5.10
N ASP A 408 21.73 51.61 4.60
CA ASP A 408 20.60 52.30 5.22
C ASP A 408 20.00 51.51 6.40
N SER A 409 20.87 51.07 7.31
CA SER A 409 20.50 50.26 8.47
C SER A 409 19.91 51.08 9.60
N TRP A 410 18.97 50.50 10.34
CA TRP A 410 18.34 51.11 11.51
C TRP A 410 18.64 50.31 12.77
N ILE A 411 18.91 51.01 13.87
CA ILE A 411 19.16 50.41 15.18
C ILE A 411 18.27 51.11 16.20
N THR A 412 17.26 50.44 16.73
CA THR A 412 16.30 51.08 17.64
C THR A 412 15.94 50.22 18.85
N LYS A 413 15.85 50.83 20.03
CA LYS A 413 15.35 50.18 21.26
C LYS A 413 16.13 48.91 21.65
N ASN A 414 17.44 48.91 21.48
CA ASN A 414 18.30 47.77 21.85
C ASN A 414 19.03 48.04 23.17
N ASP A 415 19.27 46.97 23.94
CA ASP A 415 20.05 46.99 25.17
C ASP A 415 21.47 46.47 24.88
N PHE A 416 22.48 47.26 25.25
CA PHE A 416 23.89 46.89 25.08
C PHE A 416 24.58 46.74 26.43
N TYR A 417 25.06 45.54 26.71
CA TYR A 417 25.81 45.18 27.90
C TYR A 417 27.27 44.87 27.53
N CYS A 418 27.97 45.86 27.00
CA CYS A 418 29.38 45.75 26.65
C CYS A 418 30.27 45.97 27.89
N PRO A 419 31.45 45.31 27.99
CA PRO A 419 32.43 45.61 29.04
C PRO A 419 32.87 47.08 29.02
N SER A 420 33.42 47.55 30.14
CA SER A 420 33.95 48.92 30.21
C SER A 420 35.03 49.16 29.15
N GLY A 421 34.93 50.28 28.42
CA GLY A 421 35.85 50.64 27.34
C GLY A 421 35.53 50.01 25.98
N VAL A 422 34.51 49.14 25.91
CA VAL A 422 34.06 48.51 24.66
C VAL A 422 32.87 49.30 24.11
N PRO A 423 32.96 49.86 22.88
CA PRO A 423 31.86 50.63 22.34
C PRO A 423 30.69 49.70 21.98
N PRO A 424 29.42 50.12 22.21
CA PRO A 424 28.26 49.35 21.79
C PRO A 424 28.17 49.20 20.25
N PHE A 425 28.78 50.16 19.53
CA PHE A 425 28.83 50.22 18.08
C PHE A 425 30.27 50.33 17.61
N HIS A 426 30.66 49.53 16.62
CA HIS A 426 31.92 49.68 15.92
C HIS A 426 31.64 50.14 14.49
N ARG A 427 32.05 51.37 14.14
CA ARG A 427 31.89 51.94 12.79
C ARG A 427 33.01 52.94 12.51
N THR A 428 33.44 53.03 11.25
CA THR A 428 34.44 54.01 10.78
C THR A 428 33.83 55.37 10.39
N ASP A 429 32.52 55.44 10.16
CA ASP A 429 31.82 56.59 9.58
C ASP A 429 30.76 57.19 10.52
N ARG A 430 30.27 58.40 10.21
CA ARG A 430 29.32 59.17 11.06
C ARG A 430 28.01 58.43 11.32
N LEU A 431 27.63 58.31 12.60
CA LEU A 431 26.24 58.07 13.05
C LEU A 431 25.43 59.35 12.82
N VAL A 432 24.25 59.22 12.22
CA VAL A 432 23.22 60.28 12.16
C VAL A 432 22.05 59.85 13.03
#